data_AF-A0A2K9LT88-F1
#
_entry.id   AF-A0A2K9LT88-F1
#
_cell.length_a   1.000
_cell.length_b   1.000
_cell.length_c   1.000
_cell.angle_alpha   90.00
_cell.angle_beta   90.00
_cell.angle_gamma   90.00
#
_symmetry.space_group_name_H-M   'P 1'
#
loop_
_entity.id
_entity.type
_entity.pdbx_description
1 polymer ?
#
loop_
_entity_poly.entity_id
_entity_poly.type
_entity_poly.pdbx_seq_one_letter_code
_entity_poly.pdbx_strand_id
1 'polypeptide(L)'
;MKIKVKLGVLSAALIATSAMAVPPEVLDRSWAASVELAGEGDPDVAIKRMHEMADLNRTVFNGIEYHEQTQNFVDEMWDNLESFNLSHFYEMLPEQDGDWRQLRMYGARVGEKYKVGPTPNAVGVAAEGVPQSIGDMSALVRAKKIDGDMGNHYLMRSTLQLGVGDMRWHSVQGAAVETFRVVVDGAPSFNEASNKGITQQYRDNVIRMSPKLGSEDVDIIAPLWASFPAMWELLSHIGAIEDVVYHDLNKPYRQLKVSFVIEPERMKKYYPHIADHLLSMNRLFKGSIRLEDERGELFNAEMDSRTMRGSFQAFIADGRILPVKGNKVIVDAPPIEDNKPWNFIAHMQSTMTILGVVTHIDNAKARVQYMATDDGAKLVGQLSDVPDIRVQGDALGIMPTSMIDIVLPKDLDEIIKEFIAVACKGNEGKGILVGAQFDQSSKAGDTSVLTLKTAFEGLDNFFVRIGMGIVNDRVLPDKDVSEEVNRLIFETQEAFALDLKGFESVANSKRLAANDREQ
;
A
#
# COMPACT_ATOMS: atom_id res chain seq x y z
N MET A 1 -13.82 23.47 -3.49
CA MET A 1 -14.76 23.11 -4.60
C MET A 1 -15.76 22.06 -4.08
N LYS A 2 -17.07 22.10 -4.39
CA LYS A 2 -18.05 21.14 -3.82
C LYS A 2 -17.91 19.77 -4.49
N ILE A 3 -17.18 18.85 -3.84
CA ILE A 3 -17.23 17.41 -4.17
C ILE A 3 -18.64 16.93 -3.82
N LYS A 4 -19.53 16.95 -4.81
CA LYS A 4 -20.82 16.28 -4.73
C LYS A 4 -20.63 14.90 -5.32
N VAL A 5 -20.33 13.92 -4.46
CA VAL A 5 -20.47 12.51 -4.80
C VAL A 5 -21.94 12.29 -5.17
N LYS A 6 -22.23 12.20 -6.47
CA LYS A 6 -23.56 11.80 -6.93
C LYS A 6 -23.65 10.30 -6.71
N LEU A 7 -24.42 9.90 -5.70
CA LEU A 7 -24.86 8.52 -5.50
C LEU A 7 -25.55 8.05 -6.80
N GLY A 8 -24.84 7.27 -7.60
CA GLY A 8 -25.48 6.32 -8.48
C GLY A 8 -26.15 5.30 -7.59
N VAL A 9 -27.47 5.21 -7.64
CA VAL A 9 -28.24 4.17 -6.97
C VAL A 9 -27.80 2.83 -7.58
N LEU A 10 -26.82 2.18 -6.95
CA LEU A 10 -26.59 0.76 -7.16
C LEU A 10 -27.87 0.09 -6.65
N SER A 11 -28.67 -0.43 -7.58
CA SER A 11 -29.79 -1.28 -7.23
C SER A 11 -29.21 -2.46 -6.47
N ALA A 12 -29.43 -2.49 -5.16
CA ALA A 12 -29.12 -3.62 -4.30
C ALA A 12 -29.99 -4.79 -4.76
N ALA A 13 -29.53 -5.52 -5.78
CA ALA A 13 -29.88 -6.90 -5.94
C ALA A 13 -29.28 -7.62 -4.74
N LEU A 14 -30.06 -7.73 -3.67
CA LEU A 14 -29.89 -8.74 -2.63
C LEU A 14 -29.91 -10.09 -3.34
N ILE A 15 -28.76 -10.52 -3.86
CA ILE A 15 -28.53 -11.92 -4.11
C ILE A 15 -28.47 -12.51 -2.71
N ALA A 16 -29.58 -13.08 -2.28
CA ALA A 16 -29.59 -14.04 -1.19
C ALA A 16 -28.69 -15.20 -1.64
N THR A 17 -27.38 -15.05 -1.48
CA THR A 17 -26.47 -16.18 -1.46
C THR A 17 -26.93 -17.00 -0.28
N SER A 18 -27.59 -18.11 -0.58
CA SER A 18 -27.75 -19.20 0.37
C SER A 18 -26.38 -19.39 1.00
N ALA A 19 -26.27 -19.19 2.31
CA ALA A 19 -25.04 -19.39 3.05
C ALA A 19 -24.69 -20.88 2.92
N MET A 20 -23.98 -21.21 1.84
CA MET A 20 -23.44 -22.53 1.59
C MET A 20 -22.27 -22.64 2.54
N ALA A 21 -22.43 -23.47 3.57
CA ALA A 21 -21.54 -23.50 4.72
C ALA A 21 -20.13 -23.92 4.28
N VAL A 22 -19.24 -22.93 4.14
CA VAL A 22 -17.81 -23.13 4.07
C VAL A 22 -17.38 -23.90 5.33
N PRO A 23 -16.55 -24.95 5.22
CA PRO A 23 -16.14 -25.70 6.39
C PRO A 23 -15.54 -24.77 7.45
N PRO A 24 -15.96 -24.85 8.72
CA PRO A 24 -15.58 -23.84 9.69
C PRO A 24 -14.08 -23.76 9.97
N GLU A 25 -13.32 -24.83 9.73
CA GLU A 25 -11.85 -24.86 9.80
C GLU A 25 -11.17 -24.05 8.69
N VAL A 26 -11.82 -23.91 7.53
CA VAL A 26 -11.32 -23.11 6.40
C VAL A 26 -11.47 -21.63 6.71
N LEU A 27 -12.58 -21.26 7.34
CA LEU A 27 -12.83 -19.90 7.83
C LEU A 27 -11.86 -19.54 8.94
N ASP A 28 -11.71 -20.38 9.98
CA ASP A 28 -10.77 -20.11 11.08
C ASP A 28 -9.35 -19.88 10.58
N ARG A 29 -8.88 -20.74 9.66
CA ARG A 29 -7.57 -20.61 9.04
C ARG A 29 -7.43 -19.29 8.28
N SER A 30 -8.38 -18.99 7.40
CA SER A 30 -8.25 -17.83 6.50
C SER A 30 -8.42 -16.49 7.23
N TRP A 31 -9.16 -16.48 8.34
CA TRP A 31 -9.32 -15.33 9.22
C TRP A 31 -8.26 -15.23 10.32
N ALA A 32 -7.39 -16.24 10.49
CA ALA A 32 -6.41 -16.31 11.57
C ALA A 32 -5.53 -15.05 11.68
N ALA A 33 -5.03 -14.54 10.56
CA ALA A 33 -4.22 -13.32 10.56
C ALA A 33 -5.00 -12.08 11.04
N SER A 34 -6.26 -11.93 10.61
CA SER A 34 -7.13 -10.83 11.05
C SER A 34 -7.53 -10.97 12.51
N VAL A 35 -7.77 -12.20 12.98
CA VAL A 35 -8.10 -12.51 14.37
C VAL A 35 -6.90 -12.27 15.28
N GLU A 36 -5.70 -12.64 14.85
CA GLU A 36 -4.46 -12.33 15.56
C GLU A 36 -4.25 -10.82 15.65
N LEU A 37 -4.34 -10.11 14.52
CA LEU A 37 -4.12 -8.66 14.44
C LEU A 37 -5.09 -7.85 15.30
N ALA A 38 -6.39 -8.13 15.16
CA ALA A 38 -7.43 -7.32 15.77
C ALA A 38 -7.85 -7.85 17.15
N GLY A 39 -7.73 -9.15 17.42
CA GLY A 39 -8.26 -9.78 18.62
C GLY A 39 -7.24 -10.50 19.49
N GLU A 40 -5.94 -10.45 19.18
CA GLU A 40 -4.91 -11.18 19.94
C GLU A 40 -5.22 -12.70 20.00
N GLY A 41 -5.78 -13.23 18.91
CA GLY A 41 -6.20 -14.63 18.81
C GLY A 41 -7.64 -14.89 19.26
N ASP A 42 -8.35 -13.91 19.85
CA ASP A 42 -9.76 -14.01 20.24
C ASP A 42 -10.70 -13.53 19.09
N PRO A 43 -11.50 -14.43 18.50
CA PRO A 43 -12.43 -14.07 17.42
C PRO A 43 -13.50 -13.05 17.82
N ASP A 44 -14.02 -13.09 19.04
CA ASP A 44 -15.11 -12.19 19.47
C ASP A 44 -14.58 -10.76 19.62
N VAL A 45 -13.37 -10.62 20.19
CA VAL A 45 -12.67 -9.33 20.28
C VAL A 45 -12.32 -8.81 18.88
N ALA A 46 -11.82 -9.69 18.00
CA ALA A 46 -11.47 -9.35 16.63
C ALA A 46 -12.68 -8.84 15.84
N ILE A 47 -13.82 -9.56 15.88
CA ILE A 47 -15.07 -9.18 15.20
C ILE A 47 -15.51 -7.79 15.64
N LYS A 48 -15.53 -7.53 16.95
CA LYS A 48 -15.92 -6.23 17.51
C LYS A 48 -15.01 -5.10 16.98
N ARG A 49 -13.69 -5.24 17.09
CA ARG A 49 -12.73 -4.22 16.67
C ARG A 49 -12.72 -4.02 15.15
N MET A 50 -12.93 -5.07 14.36
CA MET A 50 -13.06 -4.97 12.90
C MET A 50 -14.34 -4.23 12.48
N HIS A 51 -15.47 -4.42 13.19
CA HIS A 51 -16.67 -3.61 12.99
C HIS A 51 -16.46 -2.14 13.36
N GLU A 52 -15.76 -1.85 14.47
CA GLU A 52 -15.40 -0.48 14.84
C GLU A 52 -14.57 0.21 13.75
N MET A 53 -13.59 -0.50 13.15
CA MET A 53 -12.79 -0.01 12.02
C MET A 53 -13.64 0.20 10.76
N ALA A 54 -14.54 -0.74 10.44
CA ALA A 54 -15.45 -0.61 9.29
C ALA A 54 -16.37 0.61 9.43
N ASP A 55 -16.90 0.86 10.64
CA ASP A 55 -17.75 2.01 10.90
C ASP A 55 -16.99 3.33 10.87
N LEU A 56 -15.76 3.36 11.39
CA LEU A 56 -14.86 4.51 11.24
C LEU A 56 -14.62 4.82 9.76
N ASN A 57 -14.29 3.81 8.96
CA ASN A 57 -14.05 3.95 7.53
C ASN A 57 -15.28 4.51 6.81
N ARG A 58 -16.48 3.96 7.04
CA ARG A 58 -17.73 4.54 6.52
C ARG A 58 -17.92 6.01 6.90
N THR A 59 -17.56 6.36 8.13
CA THR A 59 -17.64 7.75 8.61
C THR A 59 -16.67 8.67 7.87
N VAL A 60 -15.44 8.21 7.63
CA VAL A 60 -14.44 8.95 6.85
C VAL A 60 -14.91 9.15 5.41
N PHE A 61 -15.34 8.09 4.73
CA PHE A 61 -15.72 8.17 3.31
C PHE A 61 -17.01 8.95 3.06
N ASN A 62 -18.03 8.81 3.92
CA ASN A 62 -19.33 9.45 3.72
C ASN A 62 -19.48 10.80 4.45
N GLY A 63 -18.61 11.08 5.41
CA GLY A 63 -18.82 12.12 6.41
C GLY A 63 -17.64 13.07 6.60
N ILE A 64 -16.65 13.07 5.70
CA ILE A 64 -15.52 14.00 5.81
C ILE A 64 -15.98 15.46 5.65
N GLU A 65 -15.64 16.29 6.63
CA GLU A 65 -15.94 17.71 6.68
C GLU A 65 -14.66 18.48 6.95
N TYR A 66 -14.19 19.20 5.94
CA TYR A 66 -13.05 20.08 6.07
C TYR A 66 -13.48 21.42 6.70
N HIS A 67 -12.69 21.90 7.66
CA HIS A 67 -12.70 23.30 8.06
C HIS A 67 -12.39 24.17 6.83
N GLU A 68 -13.06 25.32 6.70
CA GLU A 68 -12.98 26.18 5.51
C GLU A 68 -11.54 26.53 5.11
N GLN A 69 -10.70 26.91 6.09
CA GLN A 69 -9.28 27.19 5.85
C GLN A 69 -8.50 25.98 5.33
N THR A 70 -8.83 24.77 5.79
CA THR A 70 -8.13 23.54 5.39
C THR A 70 -8.57 23.09 4.01
N GLN A 71 -9.83 23.33 3.63
CA GLN A 71 -10.34 22.95 2.32
C GLN A 71 -9.56 23.60 1.18
N ASN A 72 -9.32 24.91 1.27
CA ASN A 72 -8.57 25.62 0.21
C ASN A 72 -7.13 25.11 0.10
N PHE A 73 -6.47 24.85 1.24
CA PHE A 73 -5.12 24.26 1.24
C PHE A 73 -5.11 22.89 0.56
N VAL A 74 -6.05 22.00 0.89
CA VAL A 74 -6.10 20.65 0.32
C VAL A 74 -6.34 20.69 -1.18
N ASP A 75 -7.26 21.54 -1.63
CA ASP A 75 -7.56 21.73 -3.06
C ASP A 75 -6.31 22.24 -3.80
N GLU A 76 -5.62 23.29 -3.30
CA GLU A 76 -4.44 23.86 -3.96
C GLU A 76 -3.16 23.00 -3.84
N MET A 77 -3.07 22.15 -2.81
CA MET A 77 -1.91 21.29 -2.58
C MET A 77 -1.75 20.29 -3.72
N TRP A 78 -2.85 19.69 -4.18
CA TRP A 78 -2.82 18.69 -5.25
C TRP A 78 -2.36 19.30 -6.57
N ASP A 79 -2.92 20.44 -6.96
CA ASP A 79 -2.53 21.18 -8.17
C ASP A 79 -1.03 21.54 -8.17
N ASN A 80 -0.49 21.89 -7.00
CA ASN A 80 0.92 22.23 -6.83
C ASN A 80 1.85 21.02 -6.90
N LEU A 81 1.44 19.89 -6.33
CA LEU A 81 2.19 18.65 -6.43
C LEU A 81 2.15 18.09 -7.87
N GLU A 82 1.00 18.20 -8.55
CA GLU A 82 0.81 17.79 -9.95
C GLU A 82 1.68 18.62 -10.89
N SER A 83 1.69 19.94 -10.75
CA SER A 83 2.56 20.83 -11.54
C SER A 83 4.03 20.86 -11.08
N PHE A 84 4.37 20.11 -10.02
CA PHE A 84 5.67 20.12 -9.35
C PHE A 84 6.16 21.55 -9.00
N ASN A 85 5.23 22.46 -8.68
CA ASN A 85 5.52 23.85 -8.37
C ASN A 85 5.88 24.01 -6.88
N LEU A 86 7.08 23.57 -6.50
CA LEU A 86 7.52 23.56 -5.10
C LEU A 86 7.60 24.96 -4.49
N SER A 87 7.88 25.99 -5.31
CA SER A 87 7.85 27.39 -4.89
C SER A 87 6.47 27.85 -4.43
N HIS A 88 5.43 27.56 -5.21
CA HIS A 88 4.07 27.91 -4.81
C HIS A 88 3.59 27.05 -3.65
N PHE A 89 3.96 25.76 -3.63
CA PHE A 89 3.74 24.88 -2.48
C PHE A 89 4.38 25.41 -1.18
N TYR A 90 5.59 25.95 -1.25
CA TYR A 90 6.23 26.60 -0.09
C TYR A 90 5.48 27.87 0.34
N GLU A 91 5.01 28.68 -0.61
CA GLU A 91 4.29 29.93 -0.36
C GLU A 91 2.88 29.73 0.24
N MET A 92 2.21 28.62 -0.07
CA MET A 92 0.88 28.31 0.47
C MET A 92 0.91 27.79 1.93
N LEU A 93 2.07 27.34 2.43
CA LEU A 93 2.20 26.91 3.82
C LEU A 93 2.06 28.13 4.76
N PRO A 94 1.03 28.17 5.63
CA PRO A 94 0.60 29.41 6.28
C PRO A 94 1.45 29.83 7.49
N GLU A 95 2.08 28.87 8.16
CA GLU A 95 2.87 29.14 9.37
C GLU A 95 4.35 29.24 9.03
N GLN A 96 5.06 30.17 9.68
CA GLN A 96 6.50 30.30 9.58
C GLN A 96 7.16 30.00 10.93
N ASP A 97 8.15 29.09 10.92
CA ASP A 97 8.96 28.68 12.07
C ASP A 97 10.44 28.69 11.68
N GLY A 98 11.10 29.82 11.93
CA GLY A 98 12.45 30.10 11.43
C GLY A 98 12.51 30.10 9.90
N ASP A 99 13.40 29.28 9.34
CA ASP A 99 13.56 29.08 7.88
C ASP A 99 12.49 28.16 7.26
N TRP A 100 11.63 27.58 8.08
CA TRP A 100 10.62 26.64 7.62
C TRP A 100 9.28 27.34 7.48
N ARG A 101 8.56 26.97 6.44
CA ARG A 101 7.11 27.11 6.41
C ARG A 101 6.45 25.78 6.70
N GLN A 102 5.28 25.82 7.34
CA GLN A 102 4.59 24.61 7.76
C GLN A 102 3.07 24.72 7.74
N LEU A 103 2.42 23.57 7.72
CA LEU A 103 1.01 23.38 7.99
C LEU A 103 0.83 22.18 8.92
N ARG A 104 -0.04 22.36 9.92
CA ARG A 104 -0.59 21.26 10.72
C ARG A 104 -2.04 20.99 10.33
N MET A 105 -2.39 19.73 10.26
CA MET A 105 -3.76 19.26 10.07
C MET A 105 -4.07 18.19 11.10
N TYR A 106 -5.30 18.21 11.58
CA TYR A 106 -5.83 17.23 12.52
C TYR A 106 -7.11 16.65 11.95
N GLY A 107 -7.33 15.37 12.17
CA GLY A 107 -8.55 14.67 11.80
C GLY A 107 -9.09 13.88 12.97
N ALA A 108 -10.40 13.89 13.18
CA ALA A 108 -11.05 13.09 14.21
C ALA A 108 -12.50 12.82 13.87
N ARG A 109 -13.02 11.71 14.41
CA ARG A 109 -14.45 11.39 14.36
C ARG A 109 -15.22 12.21 15.40
N VAL A 110 -16.25 12.93 14.96
CA VAL A 110 -17.17 13.70 15.82
C VAL A 110 -18.60 13.30 15.48
N GLY A 111 -19.13 12.33 16.22
CA GLY A 111 -20.42 11.70 15.93
C GLY A 111 -20.37 10.92 14.61
N GLU A 112 -21.27 11.26 13.68
CA GLU A 112 -21.39 10.63 12.36
C GLU A 112 -20.54 11.33 11.27
N LYS A 113 -19.64 12.23 11.68
CA LYS A 113 -18.79 13.02 10.78
C LYS A 113 -17.33 12.81 11.10
N TYR A 114 -16.49 12.91 10.09
CA TYR A 114 -15.04 12.96 10.24
C TYR A 114 -14.57 14.38 9.95
N LYS A 115 -14.15 15.12 10.98
CA LYS A 115 -13.76 16.53 10.83
C LYS A 115 -12.27 16.64 10.59
N VAL A 116 -11.87 17.48 9.64
CA VAL A 116 -10.46 17.80 9.36
C VAL A 116 -10.23 19.30 9.46
N GLY A 117 -9.19 19.73 10.17
CA GLY A 117 -8.97 21.14 10.47
C GLY A 117 -7.56 21.50 10.93
N PRO A 118 -7.26 22.80 11.06
CA PRO A 118 -5.88 23.28 11.30
C PRO A 118 -5.47 23.23 12.78
N THR A 119 -6.41 23.03 13.71
CA THR A 119 -6.14 22.97 15.15
C THR A 119 -6.89 21.80 15.79
N PRO A 120 -6.40 21.24 16.91
CA PRO A 120 -7.10 20.15 17.60
C PRO A 120 -8.52 20.56 18.04
N ASN A 121 -8.69 21.78 18.53
CA ASN A 121 -10.00 22.30 18.96
C ASN A 121 -10.99 22.42 17.80
N ALA A 122 -10.54 22.74 16.58
CA ALA A 122 -11.42 22.87 15.41
C ALA A 122 -12.07 21.53 15.01
N VAL A 123 -11.47 20.40 15.39
CA VAL A 123 -11.94 19.05 15.08
C VAL A 123 -12.31 18.24 16.32
N GLY A 124 -12.33 18.87 17.50
CA GLY A 124 -12.79 18.24 18.74
C GLY A 124 -11.80 17.27 19.40
N VAL A 125 -10.50 17.35 19.08
CA VAL A 125 -9.44 16.55 19.74
C VAL A 125 -8.77 17.34 20.85
N ALA A 126 -8.15 16.65 21.81
CA ALA A 126 -7.36 17.27 22.87
C ALA A 126 -6.21 18.13 22.32
N ALA A 127 -5.89 19.21 23.04
CA ALA A 127 -4.95 20.25 22.60
C ALA A 127 -3.49 19.78 22.41
N GLU A 128 -3.14 18.57 22.84
CA GLU A 128 -1.78 18.02 22.77
C GLU A 128 -1.37 17.58 21.35
N GLY A 129 -2.33 17.46 20.42
CA GLY A 129 -2.05 17.22 19.00
C GLY A 129 -1.49 15.83 18.67
N VAL A 130 -1.51 14.90 19.62
CA VAL A 130 -1.19 13.47 19.43
C VAL A 130 -2.51 12.71 19.27
N PRO A 131 -2.61 11.71 18.35
CA PRO A 131 -3.78 10.85 18.27
C PRO A 131 -4.09 10.17 19.61
N GLN A 132 -5.35 10.23 20.06
CA GLN A 132 -5.77 9.62 21.33
C GLN A 132 -6.80 8.50 21.13
N SER A 133 -7.56 8.57 20.04
CA SER A 133 -8.56 7.57 19.66
C SER A 133 -8.22 6.89 18.32
N ILE A 134 -8.88 5.77 18.05
CA ILE A 134 -8.84 5.14 16.72
C ILE A 134 -9.36 6.11 15.65
N GLY A 135 -8.63 6.26 14.56
CA GLY A 135 -8.97 7.17 13.47
C GLY A 135 -8.58 8.63 13.69
N ASP A 136 -8.07 9.00 14.87
CA ASP A 136 -7.47 10.31 15.05
C ASP A 136 -6.22 10.42 14.16
N MET A 137 -6.07 11.58 13.52
CA MET A 137 -4.98 11.88 12.61
C MET A 137 -4.30 13.18 13.05
N SER A 138 -2.97 13.20 13.01
CA SER A 138 -2.19 14.44 12.97
C SER A 138 -1.22 14.41 11.80
N ALA A 139 -1.22 15.46 10.99
CA ALA A 139 -0.29 15.64 9.88
C ALA A 139 0.47 16.95 10.05
N LEU A 140 1.78 16.91 9.84
CA LEU A 140 2.66 18.07 9.77
C LEU A 140 3.41 18.02 8.46
N VAL A 141 3.24 19.04 7.64
CA VAL A 141 4.00 19.24 6.41
C VAL A 141 4.83 20.50 6.55
N ARG A 142 6.13 20.41 6.23
CA ARG A 142 7.06 21.53 6.30
C ARG A 142 7.90 21.60 5.05
N ALA A 143 8.19 22.81 4.59
CA ALA A 143 9.14 23.06 3.53
C ALA A 143 10.13 24.16 3.95
N LYS A 144 11.39 23.98 3.57
CA LYS A 144 12.43 24.99 3.71
C LYS A 144 13.00 25.29 2.32
N LYS A 145 13.05 26.58 1.98
CA LYS A 145 13.72 27.05 0.77
C LYS A 145 15.24 26.99 0.97
N ILE A 146 15.94 26.51 -0.04
CA ILE A 146 17.41 26.48 -0.12
C ILE A 146 17.78 27.15 -1.44
N ASP A 147 18.65 28.16 -1.39
CA ASP A 147 19.14 28.81 -2.61
C ASP A 147 20.17 27.89 -3.28
N GLY A 148 19.98 27.60 -4.57
CA GLY A 148 20.85 26.75 -5.37
C GLY A 148 21.30 27.45 -6.65
N ASP A 149 22.42 27.02 -7.21
CA ASP A 149 23.03 27.61 -8.42
C ASP A 149 22.14 27.46 -9.67
N MET A 150 21.22 26.50 -9.66
CA MET A 150 20.44 25.99 -10.81
C MET A 150 18.93 26.20 -10.66
N GLY A 151 18.53 27.00 -9.67
CA GLY A 151 17.15 27.16 -9.23
C GLY A 151 17.03 27.04 -7.73
N ASN A 152 15.85 27.35 -7.20
CA ASN A 152 15.59 27.14 -5.79
C ASN A 152 15.43 25.65 -5.53
N HIS A 153 15.98 25.18 -4.42
CA HIS A 153 15.72 23.85 -3.90
C HIS A 153 14.72 23.98 -2.75
N TYR A 154 13.93 22.93 -2.55
CA TYR A 154 12.99 22.86 -1.44
C TYR A 154 13.17 21.56 -0.69
N LEU A 155 13.59 21.67 0.57
CA LEU A 155 13.61 20.55 1.49
C LEU A 155 12.22 20.37 2.08
N MET A 156 11.55 19.29 1.71
CA MET A 156 10.22 18.95 2.18
C MET A 156 10.29 17.85 3.24
N ARG A 157 9.49 18.00 4.28
CA ARG A 157 9.32 17.00 5.35
C ARG A 157 7.84 16.82 5.64
N SER A 158 7.41 15.56 5.74
CA SER A 158 6.07 15.24 6.23
C SER A 158 6.15 14.30 7.42
N THR A 159 5.21 14.45 8.34
CA THR A 159 4.93 13.50 9.42
C THR A 159 3.43 13.30 9.47
N LEU A 160 2.98 12.06 9.34
CA LEU A 160 1.59 11.65 9.50
C LEU A 160 1.53 10.68 10.68
N GLN A 161 0.64 10.94 11.63
CA GLN A 161 0.38 10.09 12.78
C GLN A 161 -1.09 9.66 12.73
N LEU A 162 -1.32 8.37 12.87
CA LEU A 162 -2.64 7.76 12.83
C LEU A 162 -2.85 6.94 14.11
N GLY A 163 -3.94 7.19 14.82
CA GLY A 163 -4.41 6.32 15.90
C GLY A 163 -5.01 5.05 15.31
N VAL A 164 -4.44 3.89 15.64
CA VAL A 164 -4.84 2.59 15.07
C VAL A 164 -5.65 1.71 16.03
N GLY A 165 -6.09 2.28 17.15
CA GLY A 165 -6.85 1.60 18.19
C GLY A 165 -5.94 0.82 19.15
N ASP A 166 -6.55 -0.07 19.92
CA ASP A 166 -5.87 -0.94 20.88
C ASP A 166 -5.21 -2.13 20.15
N MET A 167 -4.24 -1.82 19.30
CA MET A 167 -3.43 -2.78 18.56
C MET A 167 -2.10 -2.97 19.28
N ARG A 168 -1.65 -4.22 19.42
CA ARG A 168 -0.40 -4.56 20.09
C ARG A 168 0.65 -5.03 19.11
N TRP A 169 1.91 -4.75 19.43
CA TRP A 169 3.02 -5.05 18.52
C TRP A 169 3.18 -6.56 18.29
N HIS A 170 3.06 -7.38 19.34
CA HIS A 170 3.11 -8.84 19.20
C HIS A 170 2.00 -9.38 18.28
N SER A 171 0.82 -8.76 18.28
CA SER A 171 -0.30 -9.11 17.39
C SER A 171 0.00 -8.76 15.93
N VAL A 172 0.70 -7.64 15.69
CA VAL A 172 1.18 -7.28 14.35
C VAL A 172 2.19 -8.32 13.85
N GLN A 173 3.12 -8.75 14.70
CA GLN A 173 4.09 -9.81 14.36
C GLN A 173 3.39 -11.16 14.12
N GLY A 174 2.46 -11.55 14.99
CA GLY A 174 1.68 -12.78 14.87
C GLY A 174 0.86 -12.82 13.57
N ALA A 175 0.18 -11.71 13.25
CA ALA A 175 -0.61 -11.60 12.03
C ALA A 175 0.24 -11.73 10.76
N ALA A 176 1.47 -11.19 10.75
CA ALA A 176 2.39 -11.37 9.64
C ALA A 176 2.80 -12.85 9.46
N VAL A 177 3.06 -13.56 10.57
CA VAL A 177 3.37 -15.00 10.56
C VAL A 177 2.19 -15.81 10.03
N GLU A 178 0.98 -15.56 10.53
CA GLU A 178 -0.23 -16.25 10.09
C GLU A 178 -0.54 -15.97 8.62
N THR A 179 -0.33 -14.74 8.14
CA THR A 179 -0.49 -14.41 6.71
C THR A 179 0.37 -15.32 5.83
N PHE A 180 1.64 -15.50 6.17
CA PHE A 180 2.54 -16.36 5.39
C PHE A 180 2.19 -17.85 5.50
N ARG A 181 1.73 -18.33 6.66
CA ARG A 181 1.22 -19.71 6.81
C ARG A 181 0.00 -19.95 5.93
N VAL A 182 -0.96 -19.03 5.98
CA VAL A 182 -2.22 -19.10 5.23
C VAL A 182 -1.99 -19.06 3.71
N VAL A 183 -1.03 -18.29 3.23
CA VAL A 183 -0.75 -18.20 1.79
C VAL A 183 0.00 -19.43 1.26
N VAL A 184 0.70 -20.17 2.13
CA VAL A 184 1.64 -21.21 1.70
C VAL A 184 1.15 -22.64 1.94
N ASP A 185 0.44 -22.90 3.05
CA ASP A 185 0.17 -24.28 3.47
C ASP A 185 -1.07 -24.91 2.81
N GLY A 186 -1.89 -24.13 2.09
CA GLY A 186 -3.19 -24.58 1.57
C GLY A 186 -4.16 -25.07 2.67
N ALA A 187 -5.36 -25.52 2.31
CA ALA A 187 -6.29 -26.14 3.26
C ALA A 187 -6.44 -27.64 2.94
N PRO A 188 -6.13 -28.57 3.88
CA PRO A 188 -6.25 -30.01 3.63
C PRO A 188 -7.64 -30.45 3.16
N SER A 189 -8.69 -29.79 3.65
CA SER A 189 -10.08 -30.03 3.25
C SER A 189 -10.38 -29.66 1.79
N PHE A 190 -9.46 -29.00 1.07
CA PHE A 190 -9.56 -28.73 -0.38
C PHE A 190 -8.71 -29.70 -1.24
N ASN A 191 -7.82 -30.49 -0.62
CA ASN A 191 -6.90 -31.41 -1.31
C ASN A 191 -7.49 -32.78 -1.66
N GLU A 192 -8.66 -33.14 -1.11
CA GLU A 192 -9.24 -34.47 -1.32
C GLU A 192 -10.02 -34.61 -2.64
N ALA A 193 -9.68 -35.64 -3.43
CA ALA A 193 -10.41 -36.07 -4.63
C ALA A 193 -11.87 -36.52 -4.35
N SER A 194 -12.25 -36.65 -3.06
CA SER A 194 -13.60 -36.98 -2.57
C SER A 194 -14.55 -35.79 -2.47
N ASN A 195 -14.10 -34.55 -2.66
CA ASN A 195 -14.88 -33.34 -2.39
C ASN A 195 -15.97 -33.05 -3.44
N LYS A 196 -17.05 -33.83 -3.42
CA LYS A 196 -18.26 -33.56 -4.20
C LYS A 196 -19.16 -32.58 -3.44
N GLY A 197 -19.27 -31.34 -3.93
CA GLY A 197 -20.18 -30.33 -3.37
C GLY A 197 -19.64 -28.90 -3.49
N ILE A 198 -19.77 -28.12 -2.41
CA ILE A 198 -19.46 -26.68 -2.30
C ILE A 198 -17.98 -26.37 -2.58
N THR A 199 -17.05 -27.21 -2.12
CA THR A 199 -15.60 -27.07 -2.37
C THR A 199 -15.28 -27.06 -3.87
N GLN A 200 -15.94 -27.93 -4.66
CA GLN A 200 -15.76 -27.96 -6.11
C GLN A 200 -16.24 -26.67 -6.77
N GLN A 201 -17.33 -26.08 -6.29
CA GLN A 201 -17.84 -24.81 -6.83
C GLN A 201 -16.85 -23.65 -6.62
N TYR A 202 -16.20 -23.56 -5.45
CA TYR A 202 -15.16 -22.55 -5.23
C TYR A 202 -13.94 -22.80 -6.13
N ARG A 203 -13.53 -24.06 -6.33
CA ARG A 203 -12.48 -24.41 -7.29
C ARG A 203 -12.84 -24.03 -8.73
N ASP A 204 -14.05 -24.36 -9.18
CA ASP A 204 -14.55 -24.03 -10.53
C ASP A 204 -14.60 -22.52 -10.74
N ASN A 205 -15.01 -21.78 -9.71
CA ASN A 205 -14.99 -20.33 -9.70
C ASN A 205 -13.55 -19.78 -9.84
N VAL A 206 -12.57 -20.28 -9.07
CA VAL A 206 -11.13 -19.92 -9.19
C VAL A 206 -10.65 -20.15 -10.62
N ILE A 207 -10.92 -21.33 -11.18
CA ILE A 207 -10.52 -21.71 -12.54
C ILE A 207 -11.16 -20.78 -13.57
N ARG A 208 -12.43 -20.40 -13.39
CA ARG A 208 -13.11 -19.48 -14.31
C ARG A 208 -12.48 -18.09 -14.31
N MET A 209 -12.09 -17.57 -13.15
CA MET A 209 -11.48 -16.24 -13.03
C MET A 209 -10.02 -16.21 -13.49
N SER A 210 -9.31 -17.30 -13.22
CA SER A 210 -7.86 -17.43 -13.37
C SER A 210 -7.52 -18.75 -14.08
N PRO A 211 -7.83 -18.87 -15.38
CA PRO A 211 -7.75 -20.14 -16.13
C PRO A 211 -6.32 -20.66 -16.36
N LYS A 212 -5.31 -19.87 -16.01
CA LYS A 212 -3.89 -20.23 -16.15
C LYS A 212 -3.33 -20.93 -14.90
N LEU A 213 -4.05 -20.91 -13.79
CA LEU A 213 -3.60 -21.52 -12.54
C LEU A 213 -3.48 -23.03 -12.65
N GLY A 214 -2.45 -23.59 -12.04
CA GLY A 214 -2.33 -25.02 -11.85
C GLY A 214 -3.35 -25.54 -10.83
N SER A 215 -3.61 -26.85 -10.83
CA SER A 215 -4.53 -27.47 -9.85
C SER A 215 -4.09 -27.23 -8.40
N GLU A 216 -2.78 -27.17 -8.16
CA GLU A 216 -2.20 -26.91 -6.83
C GLU A 216 -2.38 -25.46 -6.39
N ASP A 217 -2.29 -24.48 -7.31
CA ASP A 217 -2.59 -23.09 -6.99
C ASP A 217 -4.08 -22.92 -6.63
N VAL A 218 -4.95 -23.64 -7.33
CA VAL A 218 -6.40 -23.65 -7.05
C VAL A 218 -6.66 -24.14 -5.63
N ASP A 219 -5.92 -25.13 -5.13
CA ASP A 219 -6.07 -25.66 -3.76
C ASP A 219 -5.64 -24.65 -2.68
N ILE A 220 -4.86 -23.62 -3.04
CA ILE A 220 -4.43 -22.54 -2.14
C ILE A 220 -5.38 -21.34 -2.22
N ILE A 221 -5.82 -20.96 -3.43
CA ILE A 221 -6.70 -19.80 -3.62
C ILE A 221 -8.16 -20.12 -3.27
N ALA A 222 -8.67 -21.32 -3.59
CA ALA A 222 -10.07 -21.65 -3.37
C ALA A 222 -10.51 -21.57 -1.89
N PRO A 223 -9.71 -21.98 -0.89
CA PRO A 223 -10.01 -21.75 0.53
C PRO A 223 -10.08 -20.27 0.91
N LEU A 224 -9.17 -19.44 0.37
CA LEU A 224 -9.21 -17.99 0.56
C LEU A 224 -10.46 -17.40 -0.08
N TRP A 225 -10.86 -17.91 -1.25
CA TRP A 225 -12.09 -17.47 -1.90
C TRP A 225 -13.33 -17.85 -1.12
N ALA A 226 -13.40 -19.07 -0.62
CA ALA A 226 -14.48 -19.46 0.25
C ALA A 226 -14.61 -18.54 1.48
N SER A 227 -13.50 -18.03 2.00
CA SER A 227 -13.48 -17.22 3.23
C SER A 227 -13.70 -15.72 3.03
N PHE A 228 -13.43 -15.21 1.82
CA PHE A 228 -13.57 -13.78 1.48
C PHE A 228 -14.35 -13.54 0.17
N PRO A 229 -15.54 -14.14 -0.01
CA PRO A 229 -16.23 -14.15 -1.29
C PRO A 229 -16.51 -12.77 -1.89
N ALA A 230 -16.87 -11.77 -1.09
CA ALA A 230 -17.15 -10.42 -1.57
C ALA A 230 -15.86 -9.70 -2.02
N MET A 231 -14.77 -9.84 -1.25
CA MET A 231 -13.47 -9.29 -1.65
C MET A 231 -12.96 -9.89 -2.95
N TRP A 232 -13.14 -11.19 -3.14
CA TRP A 232 -12.74 -11.85 -4.39
C TRP A 232 -13.59 -11.47 -5.59
N GLU A 233 -14.90 -11.30 -5.40
CA GLU A 233 -15.76 -10.77 -6.46
C GLU A 233 -15.29 -9.38 -6.88
N LEU A 234 -14.94 -8.51 -5.94
CA LEU A 234 -14.38 -7.20 -6.23
C LEU A 234 -13.04 -7.28 -6.99
N LEU A 235 -12.11 -8.11 -6.52
CA LEU A 235 -10.81 -8.32 -7.17
C LEU A 235 -10.96 -8.91 -8.59
N SER A 236 -12.01 -9.69 -8.83
CA SER A 236 -12.32 -10.26 -10.16
C SER A 236 -12.55 -9.21 -11.23
N HIS A 237 -12.98 -8.02 -10.83
CA HIS A 237 -13.17 -6.88 -11.72
C HIS A 237 -11.86 -6.23 -12.14
N ILE A 238 -10.77 -6.46 -11.40
CA ILE A 238 -9.47 -5.80 -11.59
C ILE A 238 -8.56 -6.63 -12.50
N GLY A 239 -8.47 -7.94 -12.24
CA GLY A 239 -7.49 -8.77 -12.91
C GLY A 239 -7.60 -10.25 -12.57
N ALA A 240 -6.50 -10.96 -12.78
CA ALA A 240 -6.40 -12.38 -12.51
C ALA A 240 -5.02 -12.73 -11.92
N ILE A 241 -4.99 -13.81 -11.16
CA ILE A 241 -3.76 -14.42 -10.67
C ILE A 241 -3.37 -15.51 -11.67
N GLU A 242 -2.15 -15.47 -12.19
CA GLU A 242 -1.65 -16.41 -13.20
C GLU A 242 -0.87 -17.58 -12.60
N ASP A 243 -0.27 -17.41 -11.42
CA ASP A 243 0.57 -18.40 -10.71
C ASP A 243 0.65 -17.99 -9.22
N VAL A 244 0.71 -18.94 -8.27
CA VAL A 244 0.85 -18.61 -6.84
C VAL A 244 2.03 -19.33 -6.21
N VAL A 245 2.25 -20.62 -6.49
CA VAL A 245 3.32 -21.35 -5.80
C VAL A 245 4.02 -22.39 -6.65
N TYR A 246 5.34 -22.46 -6.49
CA TYR A 246 6.16 -23.54 -7.03
C TYR A 246 6.49 -24.55 -5.93
N HIS A 247 6.15 -25.83 -6.14
CA HIS A 247 6.29 -26.83 -5.09
C HIS A 247 7.02 -28.12 -5.48
N ASP A 248 8.18 -28.30 -4.84
CA ASP A 248 8.68 -29.62 -4.43
C ASP A 248 8.26 -29.85 -2.98
N LEU A 249 7.31 -30.78 -2.75
CA LEU A 249 6.82 -31.15 -1.41
C LEU A 249 7.89 -31.78 -0.50
N ASN A 250 9.06 -32.13 -1.03
CA ASN A 250 10.13 -32.79 -0.27
C ASN A 250 11.06 -31.82 0.46
N LYS A 251 10.76 -30.52 0.45
CA LYS A 251 11.57 -29.48 1.11
C LYS A 251 10.88 -28.99 2.38
N PRO A 252 11.65 -28.62 3.43
CA PRO A 252 11.10 -28.05 4.65
C PRO A 252 10.67 -26.57 4.48
N TYR A 253 10.45 -26.13 3.24
CA TYR A 253 10.08 -24.77 2.87
C TYR A 253 9.31 -24.78 1.56
N ARG A 254 8.60 -23.70 1.28
CA ARG A 254 7.88 -23.47 0.02
C ARG A 254 8.41 -22.26 -0.73
N GLN A 255 8.23 -22.25 -2.04
CA GLN A 255 8.56 -21.09 -2.87
C GLN A 255 7.27 -20.39 -3.28
N LEU A 256 6.92 -19.32 -2.57
CA LEU A 256 5.83 -18.42 -2.95
C LEU A 256 6.24 -17.68 -4.23
N LYS A 257 5.43 -17.81 -5.28
CA LYS A 257 5.64 -17.16 -6.57
C LYS A 257 4.28 -16.65 -7.09
N VAL A 258 3.90 -15.48 -6.63
CA VAL A 258 2.65 -14.85 -7.07
C VAL A 258 2.92 -14.12 -8.38
N SER A 259 2.25 -14.53 -9.46
CA SER A 259 2.22 -13.80 -10.73
C SER A 259 0.79 -13.35 -10.98
N PHE A 260 0.59 -12.09 -11.36
CA PHE A 260 -0.73 -11.53 -11.61
C PHE A 260 -0.75 -10.66 -12.85
N VAL A 261 -1.94 -10.47 -13.40
CA VAL A 261 -2.21 -9.56 -14.50
C VAL A 261 -3.39 -8.65 -14.14
N ILE A 262 -3.21 -7.35 -14.35
CA ILE A 262 -4.31 -6.38 -14.32
C ILE A 262 -4.96 -6.42 -15.71
N GLU A 263 -6.29 -6.52 -15.76
CA GLU A 263 -7.05 -6.63 -16.99
C GLU A 263 -7.96 -5.40 -17.18
N PRO A 264 -7.45 -4.29 -17.77
CA PRO A 264 -8.21 -3.06 -17.94
C PRO A 264 -9.57 -3.25 -18.63
N GLU A 265 -9.70 -4.22 -19.54
CA GLU A 265 -10.97 -4.54 -20.20
C GLU A 265 -12.04 -5.05 -19.22
N ARG A 266 -11.65 -5.82 -18.19
CA ARG A 266 -12.58 -6.21 -17.10
C ARG A 266 -12.93 -5.00 -16.25
N MET A 267 -11.90 -4.21 -15.92
CA MET A 267 -12.05 -3.01 -15.10
C MET A 267 -13.01 -2.00 -15.73
N LYS A 268 -12.96 -1.82 -17.05
CA LYS A 268 -13.70 -0.77 -17.77
C LYS A 268 -15.21 -0.81 -17.55
N LYS A 269 -15.77 -1.99 -17.23
CA LYS A 269 -17.19 -2.14 -16.88
C LYS A 269 -17.55 -1.51 -15.53
N TYR A 270 -16.60 -1.47 -14.59
CA TYR A 270 -16.81 -1.05 -13.21
C TYR A 270 -16.08 0.25 -12.86
N TYR A 271 -14.92 0.51 -13.45
CA TYR A 271 -14.05 1.66 -13.25
C TYR A 271 -13.44 2.11 -14.60
N PRO A 272 -14.25 2.66 -15.52
CA PRO A 272 -13.79 3.10 -16.84
C PRO A 272 -12.64 4.11 -16.81
N HIS A 273 -12.65 5.06 -15.88
CA HIS A 273 -11.61 6.09 -15.80
C HIS A 273 -10.30 5.50 -15.29
N ILE A 274 -10.34 4.63 -14.26
CA ILE A 274 -9.14 3.89 -13.82
C ILE A 274 -8.59 3.03 -14.97
N ALA A 275 -9.46 2.30 -15.68
CA ALA A 275 -9.03 1.44 -16.78
C ALA A 275 -8.35 2.24 -17.89
N ASP A 276 -8.94 3.36 -18.31
CA ASP A 276 -8.38 4.24 -19.33
C ASP A 276 -7.07 4.90 -18.85
N HIS A 277 -6.98 5.28 -17.56
CA HIS A 277 -5.74 5.79 -16.95
C HIS A 277 -4.61 4.76 -16.97
N LEU A 278 -4.90 3.51 -16.53
CA LEU A 278 -3.95 2.40 -16.58
C LEU A 278 -3.47 2.15 -18.02
N LEU A 279 -4.39 2.12 -19.00
CA LEU A 279 -4.04 1.97 -20.41
C LEU A 279 -3.22 3.16 -20.92
N SER A 280 -3.44 4.37 -20.41
CA SER A 280 -2.62 5.54 -20.73
C SER A 280 -1.18 5.39 -20.23
N MET A 281 -0.95 4.69 -19.11
CA MET A 281 0.39 4.34 -18.61
C MET A 281 1.14 3.31 -19.48
N ASN A 282 0.63 2.93 -20.65
CA ASN A 282 1.28 2.04 -21.60
C ASN A 282 2.79 2.35 -21.76
N ARG A 283 3.64 1.36 -21.46
CA ARG A 283 5.12 1.41 -21.46
C ARG A 283 5.75 2.40 -20.49
N LEU A 284 4.97 3.04 -19.63
CA LEU A 284 5.44 4.05 -18.67
C LEU A 284 6.50 3.49 -17.72
N PHE A 285 6.32 2.26 -17.24
CA PHE A 285 7.16 1.72 -16.19
C PHE A 285 7.38 0.22 -16.37
N LYS A 286 8.66 -0.18 -16.30
CA LYS A 286 9.07 -1.54 -15.96
C LYS A 286 10.08 -1.44 -14.83
N GLY A 287 9.92 -2.22 -13.78
CA GLY A 287 10.90 -2.20 -12.69
C GLY A 287 10.91 -3.45 -11.84
N SER A 288 11.98 -3.60 -11.08
CA SER A 288 12.18 -4.68 -10.12
C SER A 288 12.76 -4.15 -8.82
N ILE A 289 12.38 -4.76 -7.71
CA ILE A 289 12.96 -4.56 -6.39
C ILE A 289 13.40 -5.90 -5.82
N ARG A 290 14.58 -5.91 -5.19
CA ARG A 290 15.13 -7.06 -4.46
C ARG A 290 15.59 -6.61 -3.09
N LEU A 291 15.11 -7.26 -2.03
CA LEU A 291 15.52 -6.97 -0.67
C LEU A 291 16.50 -8.04 -0.18
N GLU A 292 17.62 -7.61 0.41
CA GLU A 292 18.60 -8.51 1.02
C GLU A 292 19.02 -8.02 2.41
N ASP A 293 19.52 -8.94 3.23
CA ASP A 293 20.29 -8.64 4.44
C ASP A 293 21.58 -9.48 4.49
N GLU A 294 22.29 -9.47 5.62
CA GLU A 294 23.53 -10.23 5.80
C GLU A 294 23.37 -11.77 5.63
N ARG A 295 22.14 -12.27 5.79
CA ARG A 295 21.78 -13.69 5.66
C ARG A 295 21.53 -14.07 4.20
N GLY A 296 21.10 -13.13 3.35
CA GLY A 296 20.90 -13.32 1.91
C GLY A 296 19.74 -12.52 1.32
N GLU A 297 19.35 -12.85 0.09
CA GLU A 297 18.17 -12.29 -0.58
C GLU A 297 16.88 -12.83 0.06
N LEU A 298 15.94 -11.95 0.39
CA LEU A 298 14.69 -12.29 1.06
C LEU A 298 13.53 -12.44 0.07
N PHE A 299 13.38 -11.46 -0.82
CA PHE A 299 12.37 -11.50 -1.87
C PHE A 299 12.80 -10.70 -3.09
N ASN A 300 12.15 -10.99 -4.21
CA ASN A 300 12.16 -10.16 -5.39
C ASN A 300 10.72 -9.87 -5.85
N ALA A 301 10.51 -8.71 -6.46
CA ALA A 301 9.26 -8.34 -7.08
C ALA A 301 9.51 -7.54 -8.36
N GLU A 302 8.64 -7.68 -9.35
CA GLU A 302 8.72 -6.94 -10.61
C GLU A 302 7.32 -6.53 -11.10
N MET A 303 7.29 -5.49 -11.93
CA MET A 303 6.07 -4.99 -12.57
C MET A 303 6.42 -4.41 -13.95
N ASP A 304 5.59 -4.70 -14.95
CA ASP A 304 5.70 -4.18 -16.32
C ASP A 304 4.33 -3.63 -16.77
N SER A 305 4.23 -2.30 -16.87
CA SER A 305 3.01 -1.57 -17.25
C SER A 305 2.63 -1.76 -18.72
N ARG A 306 3.53 -2.25 -19.58
CA ARG A 306 3.19 -2.61 -20.97
C ARG A 306 2.38 -3.89 -21.02
N THR A 307 2.73 -4.86 -20.18
CA THR A 307 2.02 -6.15 -20.13
C THR A 307 0.95 -6.21 -19.04
N MET A 308 0.88 -5.19 -18.19
CA MET A 308 0.05 -5.14 -16.97
C MET A 308 0.29 -6.32 -16.04
N ARG A 309 1.52 -6.85 -16.03
CA ARG A 309 1.90 -8.01 -15.23
C ARG A 309 2.84 -7.62 -14.12
N GLY A 310 2.67 -8.27 -12.98
CA GLY A 310 3.61 -8.21 -11.89
C GLY A 310 3.89 -9.60 -11.33
N SER A 311 5.02 -9.71 -10.63
CA SER A 311 5.34 -10.92 -9.90
C SER A 311 6.02 -10.61 -8.56
N PHE A 312 5.86 -11.52 -7.61
CA PHE A 312 6.49 -11.52 -6.30
C PHE A 312 7.00 -12.92 -6.00
N GLN A 313 8.24 -13.04 -5.56
CA GLN A 313 8.85 -14.31 -5.21
C GLN A 313 9.54 -14.25 -3.85
N ALA A 314 9.29 -15.25 -3.00
CA ALA A 314 9.97 -15.46 -1.74
C ALA A 314 10.01 -16.96 -1.39
N PHE A 315 10.93 -17.33 -0.49
CA PHE A 315 10.91 -18.67 0.13
C PHE A 315 10.34 -18.54 1.53
N ILE A 316 9.44 -19.44 1.92
CA ILE A 316 8.71 -19.35 3.19
C ILE A 316 8.79 -20.69 3.93
N ALA A 317 9.06 -20.63 5.23
CA ALA A 317 8.88 -21.74 6.16
C ALA A 317 8.39 -21.20 7.51
N ASP A 318 7.47 -21.92 8.15
CA ASP A 318 6.95 -21.59 9.49
C ASP A 318 6.46 -20.13 9.64
N GLY A 319 5.89 -19.58 8.57
CA GLY A 319 5.40 -18.19 8.53
C GLY A 319 6.50 -17.12 8.45
N ARG A 320 7.71 -17.48 8.02
CA ARG A 320 8.85 -16.57 7.87
C ARG A 320 9.42 -16.62 6.46
N ILE A 321 9.88 -15.47 5.98
CA ILE A 321 10.67 -15.40 4.75
C ILE A 321 12.08 -15.94 5.02
N LEU A 322 12.51 -16.92 4.23
CA LEU A 322 13.83 -17.53 4.29
C LEU A 322 14.79 -16.83 3.32
N PRO A 323 16.02 -16.51 3.75
CA PRO A 323 17.01 -15.91 2.88
C PRO A 323 17.61 -16.92 1.91
N VAL A 324 18.05 -16.42 0.75
CA VAL A 324 18.78 -17.17 -0.28
C VAL A 324 20.20 -16.63 -0.37
N LYS A 325 21.19 -17.51 -0.20
CA LYS A 325 22.61 -17.14 -0.30
C LYS A 325 23.37 -18.16 -1.15
N GLY A 326 24.03 -17.70 -2.20
CA GLY A 326 24.76 -18.57 -3.13
C GLY A 326 23.86 -19.63 -3.79
N ASN A 327 22.66 -19.23 -4.22
CA ASN A 327 21.61 -20.10 -4.80
C ASN A 327 21.12 -21.22 -3.87
N LYS A 328 21.28 -21.08 -2.55
CA LYS A 328 20.75 -22.01 -1.56
C LYS A 328 19.82 -21.29 -0.59
N VAL A 329 18.67 -21.90 -0.32
CA VAL A 329 17.75 -21.45 0.72
C VAL A 329 18.36 -21.78 2.08
N ILE A 330 18.44 -20.79 2.96
CA ILE A 330 19.01 -20.93 4.29
C ILE A 330 17.87 -21.17 5.28
N VAL A 331 17.57 -22.45 5.52
CA VAL A 331 16.42 -22.87 6.35
C VAL A 331 16.62 -22.52 7.82
N ASP A 332 17.84 -22.67 8.33
CA ASP A 332 18.18 -22.42 9.74
C ASP A 332 18.63 -20.96 9.98
N ALA A 333 18.11 -20.02 9.18
CA ALA A 333 18.43 -18.60 9.36
C ALA A 333 17.89 -18.11 10.73
N PRO A 334 18.74 -17.50 11.59
CA PRO A 334 18.26 -16.97 12.85
C PRO A 334 17.21 -15.88 12.60
N PRO A 335 16.19 -15.73 13.48
CA PRO A 335 15.26 -14.63 13.39
C PRO A 335 15.98 -13.30 13.57
N ILE A 336 15.35 -12.21 13.11
CA ILE A 336 15.84 -10.87 13.38
C ILE A 336 15.68 -10.62 14.88
N GLU A 337 16.76 -10.21 15.54
CA GLU A 337 16.75 -9.95 16.98
C GLU A 337 16.02 -8.64 17.31
N ASP A 338 15.16 -8.67 18.33
CA ASP A 338 14.55 -7.47 18.87
C ASP A 338 15.58 -6.61 19.61
N ASN A 339 15.27 -5.32 19.75
CA ASN A 339 16.08 -4.30 20.42
C ASN A 339 17.47 -4.07 19.80
N LYS A 340 17.69 -4.54 18.56
CA LYS A 340 18.90 -4.27 17.78
C LYS A 340 18.55 -3.77 16.37
N PRO A 341 19.28 -2.76 15.85
CA PRO A 341 19.13 -2.37 14.45
C PRO A 341 19.54 -3.50 13.51
N TRP A 342 18.65 -3.84 12.59
CA TRP A 342 18.87 -4.75 11.47
C TRP A 342 18.92 -3.96 10.17
N ASN A 343 19.91 -4.25 9.32
CA ASN A 343 20.11 -3.50 8.08
C ASN A 343 19.77 -4.39 6.87
N PHE A 344 18.94 -3.85 5.97
CA PHE A 344 18.67 -4.40 4.66
C PHE A 344 19.18 -3.46 3.57
N ILE A 345 19.35 -4.01 2.37
CA ILE A 345 19.61 -3.27 1.16
C ILE A 345 18.51 -3.62 0.16
N ALA A 346 17.78 -2.60 -0.31
CA ALA A 346 16.84 -2.73 -1.40
C ALA A 346 17.53 -2.32 -2.71
N HIS A 347 17.76 -3.30 -3.59
CA HIS A 347 18.28 -3.08 -4.93
C HIS A 347 17.11 -2.87 -5.89
N MET A 348 17.15 -1.78 -6.64
CA MET A 348 16.09 -1.36 -7.54
C MET A 348 16.64 -1.10 -8.93
N GLN A 349 15.87 -1.50 -9.93
CA GLN A 349 16.13 -1.19 -11.33
C GLN A 349 14.81 -0.81 -11.98
N SER A 350 14.82 0.22 -12.82
CA SER A 350 13.63 0.61 -13.56
C SER A 350 13.95 1.17 -14.94
N THR A 351 12.98 1.06 -15.82
CA THR A 351 12.95 1.70 -17.13
C THR A 351 11.64 2.44 -17.23
N MET A 352 11.72 3.74 -17.52
CA MET A 352 10.56 4.59 -17.69
C MET A 352 10.51 5.12 -19.12
N THR A 353 9.33 5.07 -19.77
CA THR A 353 9.15 5.66 -21.10
C THR A 353 8.09 6.75 -21.06
N ILE A 354 8.49 7.98 -21.36
CA ILE A 354 7.61 9.16 -21.34
C ILE A 354 7.79 9.92 -22.64
N LEU A 355 6.70 10.06 -23.42
CA LEU A 355 6.69 10.74 -24.71
C LEU A 355 7.83 10.32 -25.66
N GLY A 356 8.24 9.06 -25.64
CA GLY A 356 9.32 8.51 -26.49
C GLY A 356 10.73 8.65 -25.92
N VAL A 357 10.91 9.41 -24.84
CA VAL A 357 12.13 9.42 -24.02
C VAL A 357 12.13 8.21 -23.10
N VAL A 358 13.21 7.44 -23.11
CA VAL A 358 13.41 6.23 -22.31
C VAL A 358 14.53 6.47 -21.30
N THR A 359 14.17 6.46 -20.02
CA THR A 359 15.10 6.62 -18.90
C THR A 359 15.34 5.27 -18.23
N HIS A 360 16.58 4.81 -18.22
CA HIS A 360 17.01 3.64 -17.47
C HIS A 360 17.63 4.10 -16.16
N ILE A 361 17.17 3.51 -15.05
CA ILE A 361 17.71 3.70 -13.71
C ILE A 361 18.26 2.34 -13.28
N ASP A 362 19.58 2.23 -13.30
CA ASP A 362 20.30 1.02 -12.96
C ASP A 362 21.00 1.19 -11.59
N ASN A 363 21.20 0.09 -10.87
CA ASN A 363 21.94 0.04 -9.61
C ASN A 363 21.45 1.01 -8.51
N ALA A 364 20.16 1.36 -8.49
CA ALA A 364 19.58 2.12 -7.39
C ALA A 364 19.57 1.29 -6.12
N LYS A 365 20.05 1.87 -5.00
CA LYS A 365 20.18 1.16 -3.71
C LYS A 365 19.62 2.01 -2.59
N ALA A 366 18.61 1.50 -1.90
CA ALA A 366 18.15 2.08 -0.65
C ALA A 366 18.65 1.24 0.53
N ARG A 367 19.20 1.89 1.55
CA ARG A 367 19.54 1.27 2.84
C ARG A 367 18.28 1.30 3.69
N VAL A 368 17.88 0.17 4.27
CA VAL A 368 16.71 0.10 5.15
C VAL A 368 17.16 -0.38 6.51
N GLN A 369 16.91 0.41 7.55
CA GLN A 369 17.17 0.01 8.93
C GLN A 369 15.85 -0.32 9.62
N TYR A 370 15.77 -1.48 10.25
CA TYR A 370 14.63 -1.95 11.02
C TYR A 370 15.05 -2.20 12.46
N MET A 371 14.18 -1.90 13.42
CA MET A 371 14.38 -2.28 14.82
C MET A 371 13.00 -2.48 15.45
N ALA A 372 12.75 -3.68 15.95
CA ALA A 372 11.60 -3.97 16.80
C ALA A 372 11.97 -3.87 18.27
N THR A 373 10.99 -3.63 19.11
CA THR A 373 11.02 -3.73 20.57
C THR A 373 9.78 -4.51 21.01
N ASP A 374 9.61 -4.74 22.32
CA ASP A 374 8.41 -5.44 22.82
C ASP A 374 7.12 -4.65 22.55
N ASP A 375 7.22 -3.33 22.44
CA ASP A 375 6.10 -2.38 22.34
C ASP A 375 6.03 -1.67 20.97
N GLY A 376 6.81 -2.10 19.97
CA GLY A 376 6.69 -1.51 18.65
C GLY A 376 7.84 -1.78 17.70
N ALA A 377 7.86 -1.01 16.61
CA ALA A 377 8.93 -1.12 15.64
C ALA A 377 9.15 0.18 14.88
N LYS A 378 10.37 0.32 14.37
CA LYS A 378 10.77 1.42 13.52
C LYS A 378 11.48 0.90 12.28
N LEU A 379 11.07 1.43 11.12
CA LEU A 379 11.68 1.19 9.83
C LEU A 379 12.08 2.53 9.21
N VAL A 380 13.32 2.64 8.73
CA VAL A 380 13.84 3.83 8.05
C VAL A 380 14.54 3.41 6.77
N GLY A 381 13.96 3.75 5.63
CA GLY A 381 14.58 3.67 4.32
C GLY A 381 15.33 4.96 3.97
N GLN A 382 16.51 4.82 3.39
CA GLN A 382 17.36 5.91 2.94
C GLN A 382 17.86 5.63 1.52
N LEU A 383 17.60 6.55 0.58
CA LEU A 383 18.22 6.57 -0.75
C LEU A 383 19.15 7.78 -0.83
N SER A 384 20.46 7.53 -0.66
CA SER A 384 21.50 8.57 -0.69
C SER A 384 22.46 8.47 -1.88
N ASP A 385 22.52 7.30 -2.51
CA ASP A 385 23.48 7.02 -3.56
C ASP A 385 22.79 7.26 -4.91
N VAL A 386 23.42 8.09 -5.76
CA VAL A 386 22.86 8.41 -7.09
C VAL A 386 22.98 7.17 -7.98
N PRO A 387 21.88 6.67 -8.55
CA PRO A 387 21.89 5.52 -9.45
C PRO A 387 22.55 5.84 -10.79
N ASP A 388 22.86 4.79 -11.54
CA ASP A 388 23.33 4.91 -12.93
C ASP A 388 22.13 5.26 -13.81
N ILE A 389 22.14 6.47 -14.39
CA ILE A 389 21.04 6.98 -15.22
C ILE A 389 21.48 7.06 -16.66
N ARG A 390 20.66 6.51 -17.56
CA ARG A 390 20.85 6.61 -19.02
C ARG A 390 19.55 7.01 -19.70
N VAL A 391 19.59 8.12 -20.42
CA VAL A 391 18.45 8.63 -21.20
C VAL A 391 18.70 8.39 -22.69
N GLN A 392 17.69 7.86 -23.39
CA GLN A 392 17.75 7.60 -24.83
C GLN A 392 16.37 7.76 -25.49
N GLY A 393 16.31 7.73 -26.82
CA GLY A 393 15.07 7.73 -27.60
C GLY A 393 14.78 9.05 -28.31
N ASP A 394 13.60 9.12 -28.92
CA ASP A 394 13.13 10.28 -29.68
C ASP A 394 11.88 10.84 -29.01
N ALA A 395 11.93 12.09 -28.55
CA ALA A 395 10.76 12.77 -28.04
C ALA A 395 9.70 12.94 -29.14
N LEU A 396 8.44 12.68 -28.75
CA LEU A 396 7.28 12.66 -29.64
C LEU A 396 7.42 11.69 -30.83
N GLY A 397 8.39 10.78 -30.78
CA GLY A 397 8.69 9.79 -31.83
C GLY A 397 9.29 10.37 -33.12
N ILE A 398 9.66 11.65 -33.14
CA ILE A 398 10.16 12.34 -34.35
C ILE A 398 11.37 13.24 -34.08
N MET A 399 11.64 13.59 -32.82
CA MET A 399 12.71 14.50 -32.44
C MET A 399 13.71 13.76 -31.55
N PRO A 400 14.93 13.45 -32.03
CA PRO A 400 15.96 12.88 -31.17
C PRO A 400 16.15 13.73 -29.92
N THR A 401 16.38 13.10 -28.76
CA THR A 401 16.67 13.86 -27.52
C THR A 401 17.81 14.87 -27.73
N SER A 402 18.80 14.50 -28.54
CA SER A 402 19.91 15.37 -28.95
C SER A 402 19.51 16.64 -29.71
N MET A 403 18.32 16.71 -30.29
CA MET A 403 17.78 17.93 -30.90
C MET A 403 17.03 18.82 -29.90
N ILE A 404 16.44 18.23 -28.85
CA ILE A 404 15.87 19.00 -27.73
C ILE A 404 17.01 19.73 -26.99
N ASP A 405 18.13 19.06 -26.83
CA ASP A 405 19.34 19.58 -26.19
C ASP A 405 19.86 20.88 -26.84
N ILE A 406 19.54 21.16 -28.11
CA ILE A 406 19.93 22.40 -28.83
C ILE A 406 19.18 23.64 -28.31
N VAL A 407 17.93 23.47 -27.85
CA VAL A 407 17.07 24.56 -27.37
C VAL A 407 17.02 24.66 -25.85
N LEU A 408 17.53 23.64 -25.15
CA LEU A 408 17.70 23.64 -23.71
C LEU A 408 19.07 24.21 -23.33
N PRO A 409 19.21 24.86 -22.16
CA PRO A 409 20.50 25.32 -21.67
C PRO A 409 21.44 24.17 -21.24
N LYS A 410 20.93 22.95 -21.10
CA LYS A 410 21.64 21.70 -20.79
C LYS A 410 20.93 20.51 -21.44
N ASP A 411 21.66 19.42 -21.65
CA ASP A 411 21.11 18.19 -22.21
C ASP A 411 20.10 17.55 -21.22
N LEU A 412 19.04 16.93 -21.75
CA LEU A 412 17.98 16.31 -20.95
C LEU A 412 18.51 15.26 -19.95
N ASP A 413 19.56 14.54 -20.34
CA ASP A 413 20.27 13.58 -19.49
C ASP A 413 20.92 14.25 -18.27
N GLU A 414 21.54 15.42 -18.46
CA GLU A 414 22.12 16.20 -17.36
C GLU A 414 21.04 16.70 -16.41
N ILE A 415 19.92 17.20 -16.94
CA ILE A 415 18.79 17.69 -16.12
C ILE A 415 18.23 16.57 -15.24
N ILE A 416 17.99 15.38 -15.79
CA ILE A 416 17.47 14.23 -15.04
C ILE A 416 18.49 13.75 -13.99
N LYS A 417 19.78 13.66 -14.37
CA LYS A 417 20.86 13.30 -13.45
C LYS A 417 20.98 14.27 -12.29
N GLU A 418 20.90 15.57 -12.56
CA GLU A 418 20.97 16.62 -11.54
C GLU A 418 19.74 16.59 -10.63
N PHE A 419 18.54 16.40 -11.18
CA PHE A 419 17.32 16.24 -10.39
C PHE A 419 17.42 15.07 -9.40
N ILE A 420 17.82 13.89 -9.88
CA ILE A 420 17.99 12.70 -9.02
C ILE A 420 19.16 12.92 -8.04
N ALA A 421 20.23 13.61 -8.46
CA ALA A 421 21.35 13.93 -7.60
C ALA A 421 20.95 14.87 -6.45
N VAL A 422 20.12 15.88 -6.69
CA VAL A 422 19.58 16.75 -5.62
C VAL A 422 18.76 15.92 -4.64
N ALA A 423 17.90 15.03 -5.13
CA ALA A 423 17.09 14.17 -4.26
C ALA A 423 17.96 13.21 -3.39
N CYS A 424 19.02 12.62 -3.97
CA CYS A 424 19.87 11.65 -3.27
C CYS A 424 20.96 12.30 -2.40
N LYS A 425 21.53 13.44 -2.81
CA LYS A 425 22.64 14.12 -2.09
C LYS A 425 22.18 15.30 -1.25
N GLY A 426 20.97 15.81 -1.49
CA GLY A 426 20.35 16.86 -0.70
C GLY A 426 19.98 16.42 0.71
N ASN A 427 19.19 17.24 1.42
CA ASN A 427 18.80 17.02 2.80
C ASN A 427 20.04 16.82 3.70
N GLU A 428 21.03 17.70 3.57
CA GLU A 428 22.30 17.66 4.32
C GLU A 428 23.09 16.34 4.11
N GLY A 429 23.04 15.77 2.91
CA GLY A 429 23.69 14.50 2.60
C GLY A 429 22.93 13.26 3.08
N LYS A 430 21.73 13.42 3.65
CA LYS A 430 20.88 12.30 4.08
C LYS A 430 20.08 11.72 2.92
N GLY A 431 19.91 12.44 1.82
CA GLY A 431 19.11 12.03 0.68
C GLY A 431 17.62 11.90 0.99
N ILE A 432 16.95 10.99 0.28
CA ILE A 432 15.54 10.68 0.49
C ILE A 432 15.40 9.77 1.70
N LEU A 433 14.58 10.18 2.66
CA LEU A 433 14.24 9.39 3.84
C LEU A 433 12.75 9.06 3.83
N VAL A 434 12.44 7.79 4.09
CA VAL A 434 11.09 7.30 4.36
C VAL A 434 11.14 6.53 5.67
N GLY A 435 10.30 6.88 6.63
CA GLY A 435 10.23 6.25 7.93
C GLY A 435 8.81 5.80 8.25
N ALA A 436 8.69 4.62 8.85
CA ALA A 436 7.47 4.14 9.49
C ALA A 436 7.81 3.73 10.92
N GLN A 437 6.96 4.06 11.87
CA GLN A 437 7.13 3.70 13.27
C GLN A 437 5.77 3.34 13.86
N PHE A 438 5.70 2.20 14.52
CA PHE A 438 4.56 1.79 15.32
C PHE A 438 4.95 1.91 16.78
N ASP A 439 4.15 2.64 17.55
CA ASP A 439 4.30 2.80 18.99
C ASP A 439 3.03 2.28 19.67
N GLN A 440 3.17 1.22 20.46
CA GLN A 440 2.07 0.68 21.26
C GLN A 440 1.72 1.63 22.41
N SER A 441 0.42 1.79 22.67
CA SER A 441 -0.02 2.51 23.86
C SER A 441 0.38 1.78 25.15
N SER A 442 0.92 2.52 26.12
CA SER A 442 1.22 2.01 27.47
C SER A 442 0.05 2.15 28.45
N LYS A 443 -1.05 2.82 28.05
CA LYS A 443 -2.22 3.07 28.90
C LYS A 443 -3.44 2.36 28.32
N ALA A 444 -4.15 1.64 29.19
CA ALA A 444 -5.43 1.03 28.82
C ALA A 444 -6.45 2.09 28.40
N GLY A 445 -7.03 1.93 27.22
CA GLY A 445 -8.01 2.86 26.65
C GLY A 445 -7.42 3.94 25.73
N ASP A 446 -6.10 4.09 25.65
CA ASP A 446 -5.43 4.95 24.67
C ASP A 446 -5.14 4.19 23.37
N THR A 447 -5.04 4.91 22.25
CA THR A 447 -4.74 4.35 20.92
C THR A 447 -3.24 4.11 20.72
N SER A 448 -2.86 3.00 20.08
CA SER A 448 -1.53 2.84 19.50
C SER A 448 -1.38 3.76 18.29
N VAL A 449 -0.15 4.18 17.99
CA VAL A 449 0.11 5.19 16.96
C VAL A 449 1.01 4.65 15.86
N LEU A 450 0.56 4.78 14.60
CA LEU A 450 1.38 4.61 13.42
C LEU A 450 1.88 5.98 12.96
N THR A 451 3.20 6.18 12.97
CA THR A 451 3.86 7.39 12.49
C THR A 451 4.58 7.13 11.18
N LEU A 452 4.20 7.84 10.12
CA LEU A 452 4.89 7.87 8.83
C LEU A 452 5.66 9.19 8.70
N LYS A 453 6.91 9.13 8.25
CA LYS A 453 7.78 10.29 8.05
C LYS A 453 8.37 10.24 6.66
N THR A 454 8.42 11.37 5.97
CA THR A 454 9.19 11.50 4.73
C THR A 454 10.05 12.75 4.79
N ALA A 455 11.21 12.69 4.13
CA ALA A 455 12.03 13.86 3.89
C ALA A 455 12.75 13.73 2.55
N PHE A 456 12.69 14.76 1.71
CA PHE A 456 13.45 14.81 0.46
C PHE A 456 13.69 16.26 0.04
N GLU A 457 14.76 16.49 -0.72
CA GLU A 457 15.06 17.78 -1.34
C GLU A 457 14.70 17.71 -2.83
N GLY A 458 13.83 18.62 -3.27
CA GLY A 458 13.45 18.75 -4.67
C GLY A 458 14.12 19.96 -5.33
N LEU A 459 14.59 19.77 -6.56
CA LEU A 459 15.06 20.87 -7.42
C LEU A 459 13.85 21.51 -8.11
N ASP A 460 13.65 22.81 -7.91
CA ASP A 460 12.56 23.55 -8.53
C ASP A 460 13.09 24.55 -9.56
N ASN A 461 13.06 24.13 -10.84
CA ASN A 461 13.34 24.99 -11.97
C ASN A 461 12.35 24.75 -13.12
N PHE A 462 12.34 25.66 -14.09
CA PHE A 462 11.39 25.64 -15.20
C PHE A 462 11.37 24.30 -15.97
N PHE A 463 12.52 23.70 -16.25
CA PHE A 463 12.61 22.45 -17.01
C PHE A 463 12.16 21.23 -16.20
N VAL A 464 12.52 21.18 -14.92
CA VAL A 464 12.05 20.14 -13.99
C VAL A 464 10.54 20.23 -13.81
N ARG A 465 9.95 21.44 -13.67
CA ARG A 465 8.50 21.61 -13.59
C ARG A 465 7.80 21.06 -14.84
N ILE A 466 8.30 21.37 -16.04
CA ILE A 466 7.73 20.85 -17.28
C ILE A 466 7.87 19.33 -17.36
N GLY A 467 9.07 18.80 -17.09
CA GLY A 467 9.31 17.36 -17.14
C GLY A 467 8.47 16.59 -16.13
N MET A 468 8.42 17.07 -14.89
CA MET A 468 7.61 16.48 -13.82
C MET A 468 6.12 16.69 -14.06
N GLY A 469 5.67 17.79 -14.64
CA GLY A 469 4.28 17.98 -15.06
C GLY A 469 3.85 16.90 -16.06
N ILE A 470 4.66 16.62 -17.08
CA ILE A 470 4.38 15.55 -18.05
C ILE A 470 4.38 14.16 -17.39
N VAL A 471 5.29 13.91 -16.44
CA VAL A 471 5.32 12.66 -15.67
C VAL A 471 4.06 12.54 -14.83
N ASN A 472 3.70 13.60 -14.11
CA ASN A 472 2.60 13.66 -13.17
C ASN A 472 1.26 13.54 -13.89
N ASP A 473 1.04 14.21 -15.03
CA ASP A 473 -0.17 14.07 -15.86
C ASP A 473 -0.43 12.60 -16.28
N ARG A 474 0.62 11.78 -16.34
CA ARG A 474 0.55 10.37 -16.75
C ARG A 474 0.55 9.40 -15.58
N VAL A 475 0.98 9.83 -14.39
CA VAL A 475 1.11 9.00 -13.18
C VAL A 475 -0.02 9.30 -12.20
N LEU A 476 -0.22 10.58 -11.89
CA LEU A 476 -1.22 11.04 -10.94
C LEU A 476 -2.63 10.89 -11.53
N PRO A 477 -3.57 10.32 -10.78
CA PRO A 477 -4.99 10.30 -11.13
C PRO A 477 -5.54 11.72 -11.32
N ASP A 478 -6.28 11.94 -12.41
CA ASP A 478 -7.14 13.12 -12.51
C ASP A 478 -8.33 13.01 -11.53
N LYS A 479 -9.23 13.99 -11.57
CA LYS A 479 -10.40 14.02 -10.69
C LYS A 479 -11.34 12.83 -10.88
N ASP A 480 -11.64 12.43 -12.13
CA ASP A 480 -12.58 11.35 -12.40
C ASP A 480 -11.95 10.00 -12.00
N VAL A 481 -10.65 9.81 -12.28
CA VAL A 481 -9.89 8.66 -11.80
C VAL A 481 -9.85 8.64 -10.26
N SER A 482 -9.63 9.79 -9.61
CA SER A 482 -9.62 9.91 -8.15
C SER A 482 -10.98 9.58 -7.52
N GLU A 483 -12.09 10.01 -8.13
CA GLU A 483 -13.44 9.65 -7.68
C GLU A 483 -13.68 8.14 -7.78
N GLU A 484 -13.21 7.48 -8.85
CA GLU A 484 -13.30 6.03 -8.99
C GLU A 484 -12.36 5.27 -8.05
N VAL A 485 -11.15 5.78 -7.81
CA VAL A 485 -10.21 5.20 -6.82
C VAL A 485 -10.85 5.26 -5.43
N ASN A 486 -11.46 6.39 -5.05
CA ASN A 486 -12.19 6.50 -3.79
C ASN A 486 -13.37 5.53 -3.73
N ARG A 487 -14.11 5.35 -4.83
CA ARG A 487 -15.18 4.33 -4.91
C ARG A 487 -14.62 2.93 -4.72
N LEU A 488 -13.52 2.58 -5.40
CA LEU A 488 -12.89 1.27 -5.27
C LEU A 488 -12.41 1.01 -3.83
N ILE A 489 -11.82 1.99 -3.17
CA ILE A 489 -11.41 1.86 -1.76
C ILE A 489 -12.62 1.63 -0.87
N PHE A 490 -13.70 2.41 -1.04
CA PHE A 490 -14.94 2.24 -0.29
C PHE A 490 -15.58 0.86 -0.53
N GLU A 491 -15.67 0.41 -1.78
CA GLU A 491 -16.21 -0.90 -2.14
C GLU A 491 -15.35 -2.04 -1.59
N THR A 492 -14.03 -1.86 -1.49
CA THR A 492 -13.11 -2.82 -0.83
C THR A 492 -13.46 -2.96 0.65
N GLN A 493 -13.71 -1.85 1.32
CA GLN A 493 -14.09 -1.87 2.75
C GLN A 493 -15.47 -2.49 2.97
N GLU A 494 -16.44 -2.19 2.11
CA GLU A 494 -17.77 -2.80 2.17
C GLU A 494 -17.72 -4.30 1.87
N ALA A 495 -16.92 -4.74 0.90
CA ALA A 495 -16.69 -6.15 0.60
C ALA A 495 -16.08 -6.89 1.82
N PHE A 496 -15.05 -6.32 2.43
CA PHE A 496 -14.49 -6.86 3.68
C PHE A 496 -15.52 -6.95 4.81
N ALA A 497 -16.33 -5.91 5.00
CA ALA A 497 -17.38 -5.90 6.03
C ALA A 497 -18.49 -6.93 5.77
N LEU A 498 -18.79 -7.25 4.49
CA LEU A 498 -19.71 -8.33 4.13
C LEU A 498 -19.11 -9.70 4.47
N ASP A 499 -17.83 -9.93 4.13
CA ASP A 499 -17.14 -11.18 4.46
C ASP A 499 -17.03 -11.37 5.98
N LEU A 500 -16.80 -10.28 6.73
CA LEU A 500 -16.78 -10.28 8.20
C LEU A 500 -18.11 -10.77 8.80
N LYS A 501 -19.25 -10.36 8.25
CA LYS A 501 -20.56 -10.87 8.69
C LYS A 501 -20.70 -12.38 8.47
N GLY A 502 -20.13 -12.88 7.38
CA GLY A 502 -20.05 -14.32 7.10
C GLY A 502 -19.26 -15.07 8.17
N PHE A 503 -18.08 -14.55 8.52
CA PHE A 503 -17.25 -15.09 9.60
C PHE A 503 -17.96 -15.05 10.96
N GLU A 504 -18.56 -13.91 11.32
CA GLU A 504 -19.30 -13.71 12.56
C GLU A 504 -20.47 -14.71 12.71
N SER A 505 -21.22 -14.96 11.63
CA SER A 505 -22.31 -15.93 11.66
C SER A 505 -21.82 -17.35 12.03
N VAL A 506 -20.66 -17.75 11.51
CA VAL A 506 -20.08 -19.08 11.78
C VAL A 506 -19.49 -19.15 13.18
N ALA A 507 -18.78 -18.10 13.62
CA ALA A 507 -18.24 -18.00 14.98
C ALA A 507 -19.37 -18.10 16.04
N ASN A 508 -20.45 -17.35 15.86
CA ASN A 508 -21.62 -17.40 16.73
C ASN A 508 -22.29 -18.80 16.76
N SER A 509 -22.38 -19.47 15.61
CA SER A 509 -22.97 -20.82 15.53
C SER A 509 -22.14 -21.84 16.30
N LYS A 510 -20.80 -21.75 16.25
CA LYS A 510 -19.89 -22.61 17.04
C LYS A 510 -20.11 -22.41 18.54
N ARG A 511 -20.22 -21.16 18.99
CA ARG A 511 -20.44 -20.83 20.40
C ARG A 511 -21.74 -21.43 20.93
N LEU A 512 -22.82 -21.32 20.18
CA LEU A 512 -24.11 -21.94 20.56
C LEU A 512 -23.99 -23.46 20.68
N ALA A 513 -23.34 -24.11 19.70
CA ALA A 513 -23.13 -25.55 19.73
C ALA A 513 -22.19 -26.03 20.85
N ALA A 514 -21.26 -25.18 21.32
CA ALA A 514 -20.40 -25.47 22.47
C ALA A 514 -21.18 -25.38 23.79
N ASN A 515 -21.99 -24.33 23.95
CA ASN A 515 -22.83 -24.14 25.15
C ASN A 515 -23.88 -25.24 25.32
N ASP A 516 -24.43 -25.75 24.21
CA ASP A 516 -25.38 -26.87 24.23
C ASP A 516 -24.74 -28.23 24.60
N ARG A 517 -23.40 -28.34 24.55
CA ARG A 517 -22.66 -29.55 24.97
C ARG A 517 -22.22 -29.51 26.44
N GLU A 518 -22.26 -28.33 27.06
CA GLU A 518 -21.90 -28.14 28.48
C GLU A 518 -23.13 -28.19 29.41
N GLN A 519 -24.35 -28.26 28.85
CA GLN A 519 -25.60 -28.55 29.55
C GLN A 519 -25.94 -30.05 29.44
#